data_AF-A0A924THK0-F1
#
_entry.id   AF-A0A924THK0-F1
#
_cell.length_a   1.000
_cell.length_b   1.000
_cell.length_c   1.000
_cell.angle_alpha   90.00
_cell.angle_beta   90.00
_cell.angle_gamma   90.00
#
_symmetry.space_group_name_H-M   'P 1'
#
loop_
_entity.id
_entity.type
_entity.pdbx_description
1 polymer ?
#
loop_
_entity_poly.entity_id
_entity_poly.type
_entity_poly.pdbx_seq_one_letter_code
_entity_poly.pdbx_strand_id
1 'polypeptide(L)'
;MASLKLAQHQHAEALPLLMRSFAHYRQAGVKHGVDECFELLANLAQAQGQLERAAWGWGVLATLEQEMGKVLPASVKAAREATLRALQAQMPDELFRAALAAGRCEPLANAYRVVLADEARLT
;
A
#
# COMPACT_ATOMS: atom_id res chain seq x y z
N MET A 1 1.76 14.22 15.55
CA MET A 1 0.31 14.52 15.68
C MET A 1 -0.30 15.23 14.45
N ALA A 2 0.45 15.52 13.38
CA ALA A 2 -0.10 16.08 12.13
C ALA A 2 -0.54 15.03 11.09
N SER A 3 -0.10 13.77 11.23
CA SER A 3 -0.28 12.72 10.21
C SER A 3 -1.70 12.14 10.12
N LEU A 4 -2.53 12.27 11.16
CA LEU A 4 -3.87 11.67 11.17
C LEU A 4 -4.97 12.63 10.68
N LYS A 5 -4.77 13.95 10.77
CA LYS A 5 -5.76 14.96 10.34
C LYS A 5 -5.65 15.37 8.88
N LEU A 6 -4.49 15.17 8.25
CA LEU A 6 -4.30 15.45 6.82
C LEU A 6 -4.77 14.29 5.92
N ALA A 7 -4.86 13.07 6.46
CA ALA A 7 -5.26 11.88 5.71
C ALA A 7 -6.63 12.07 5.02
N GLN A 8 -7.67 12.49 5.73
CA GLN A 8 -9.02 12.49 5.13
C GLN A 8 -9.23 13.52 4.00
N HIS A 9 -8.45 14.60 3.95
CA HIS A 9 -8.63 15.67 2.95
C HIS A 9 -7.57 15.68 1.84
N GLN A 10 -6.47 14.93 1.96
CA GLN A 10 -5.40 14.87 0.93
C GLN A 10 -5.46 13.60 0.06
N HIS A 11 -6.34 12.65 0.36
CA HIS A 11 -6.39 11.36 -0.33
C HIS A 11 -6.76 11.43 -1.83
N ALA A 12 -7.58 12.41 -2.24
CA ALA A 12 -7.96 12.56 -3.66
C ALA A 12 -6.81 13.14 -4.52
N GLU A 13 -6.01 14.06 -3.96
CA GLU A 13 -4.86 14.66 -4.65
C GLU A 13 -3.58 13.80 -4.55
N ALA A 14 -3.51 12.89 -3.57
CA ALA A 14 -2.37 12.01 -3.36
C ALA A 14 -2.21 10.99 -4.49
N LEU A 15 -3.31 10.48 -5.06
CA LEU A 15 -3.25 9.41 -6.07
C LEU A 15 -2.51 9.84 -7.35
N PRO A 16 -2.83 10.97 -8.00
CA PRO A 16 -2.07 11.44 -9.17
C PRO A 16 -0.59 11.73 -8.88
N LEU A 17 -0.28 12.26 -7.70
CA LEU A 17 1.09 12.54 -7.28
C LEU A 17 1.88 11.24 -7.03
N LEU A 18 1.29 10.25 -6.34
CA LEU A 18 1.86 8.92 -6.17
C LEU A 18 2.17 8.27 -7.52
N MET A 19 1.29 8.42 -8.50
CA MET A 19 1.43 7.77 -9.80
C MET A 19 2.54 8.40 -10.65
N ARG A 20 2.69 9.72 -10.56
CA ARG A 20 3.87 10.40 -11.12
C ARG A 20 5.16 9.93 -10.46
N SER A 21 5.16 9.76 -9.15
CA SER A 21 6.30 9.20 -8.41
C SER A 21 6.59 7.76 -8.83
N PHE A 22 5.58 6.91 -9.01
CA PHE A 22 5.74 5.54 -9.50
C PHE A 22 6.35 5.46 -10.90
N ALA A 23 5.88 6.29 -11.83
CA ALA A 23 6.46 6.36 -13.17
C ALA A 23 7.93 6.79 -13.12
N HIS A 24 8.27 7.73 -12.24
CA HIS A 24 9.64 8.19 -12.02
C HIS A 24 10.52 7.11 -11.38
N TYR A 25 10.05 6.42 -10.33
CA TYR A 25 10.78 5.34 -9.69
C TYR A 25 11.03 4.15 -10.62
N ARG A 26 10.06 3.80 -11.47
CA ARG A 26 10.22 2.79 -12.51
C ARG A 26 11.33 3.16 -13.51
N GLN A 27 11.42 4.43 -13.89
CA GLN A 27 12.46 4.92 -14.81
C GLN A 27 13.83 5.04 -14.13
N ALA A 28 13.86 5.39 -12.85
CA ALA A 28 15.09 5.60 -12.09
C ALA A 28 15.65 4.31 -11.43
N GLY A 29 14.88 3.22 -11.38
CA GLY A 29 15.27 1.97 -10.70
C GLY A 29 15.35 2.10 -9.17
N VAL A 30 14.80 3.19 -8.61
CA VAL A 30 14.90 3.51 -7.18
C VAL A 30 13.72 2.90 -6.43
N LYS A 31 13.98 1.93 -5.56
CA LYS A 31 12.96 1.22 -4.77
C LYS A 31 12.46 2.00 -3.54
N HIS A 32 13.21 2.99 -3.06
CA HIS A 32 12.98 3.66 -1.76
C HIS A 32 11.76 4.59 -1.66
N GLY A 33 11.10 4.95 -2.75
CA GLY A 33 9.81 5.67 -2.65
C GLY A 33 8.62 4.85 -3.13
N VAL A 34 8.88 3.61 -3.57
CA VAL A 34 7.86 2.68 -4.04
C VAL A 34 7.09 2.10 -2.85
N ASP A 35 7.80 1.79 -1.76
CA ASP A 35 7.23 1.30 -0.51
C ASP A 35 6.31 2.33 0.17
N GLU A 36 6.72 3.59 0.27
CA GLU A 36 5.86 4.67 0.79
C GLU A 36 4.58 4.81 -0.04
N CYS A 37 4.70 4.67 -1.36
CA CYS A 37 3.54 4.71 -2.23
C CYS A 37 2.59 3.52 -2.01
N PHE A 38 3.09 2.30 -1.83
CA PHE A 38 2.25 1.14 -1.52
C PHE A 38 1.60 1.23 -0.14
N GLU A 39 2.27 1.80 0.85
CA GLU A 39 1.67 2.07 2.17
C GLU A 39 0.47 3.02 2.07
N LEU A 40 0.62 4.13 1.34
CA LEU A 40 -0.46 5.10 1.15
C LEU A 40 -1.63 4.51 0.35
N LEU A 41 -1.36 3.72 -0.69
CA LEU A 41 -2.39 3.03 -1.47
C LEU A 41 -3.16 2.00 -0.63
N ALA A 42 -2.48 1.24 0.22
CA ALA A 42 -3.14 0.26 1.07
C ALA A 42 -4.07 0.95 2.09
N ASN A 43 -3.62 2.05 2.68
CA ASN A 43 -4.45 2.87 3.57
C ASN A 43 -5.64 3.50 2.83
N LEU A 44 -5.43 4.00 1.62
CA LEU A 44 -6.49 4.57 0.78
C LEU A 44 -7.54 3.53 0.40
N ALA A 45 -7.10 2.34 -0.04
CA ALA A 45 -7.99 1.23 -0.35
C ALA A 45 -8.82 0.83 0.86
N GLN A 46 -8.22 0.80 2.06
CA GLN A 46 -8.95 0.52 3.30
C GLN A 46 -10.00 1.60 3.60
N ALA A 47 -9.65 2.88 3.45
CA ALA A 47 -10.57 3.99 3.65
C ALA A 47 -11.74 3.99 2.65
N GLN A 48 -11.53 3.44 1.45
CA GLN A 48 -12.56 3.28 0.42
C GLN A 48 -13.36 1.97 0.55
N GLY A 49 -13.11 1.15 1.58
CA GLY A 49 -13.77 -0.14 1.76
C GLY A 49 -13.30 -1.24 0.79
N GLN A 50 -12.23 -1.01 0.03
CA GLN A 50 -11.61 -1.98 -0.85
C GLN A 50 -10.65 -2.88 -0.03
N LEU A 51 -11.22 -3.64 0.89
CA LEU A 51 -10.46 -4.31 1.95
C LEU A 51 -9.45 -5.33 1.41
N GLU A 52 -9.82 -6.16 0.42
CA GLU A 52 -8.90 -7.12 -0.22
C GLU A 52 -7.74 -6.40 -0.91
N ARG A 53 -8.03 -5.25 -1.53
CA ARG A 53 -7.02 -4.42 -2.20
C ARG A 53 -6.04 -3.82 -1.20
N ALA A 54 -6.53 -3.38 -0.04
CA ALA A 54 -5.69 -2.94 1.06
C ALA A 54 -4.77 -4.06 1.55
N ALA A 55 -5.30 -5.27 1.77
CA ALA A 55 -4.53 -6.42 2.23
C ALA A 55 -3.45 -6.82 1.21
N TRP A 56 -3.79 -6.84 -0.08
CA TRP A 56 -2.83 -7.07 -1.15
C TRP A 56 -1.71 -6.00 -1.15
N GLY A 57 -2.06 -4.72 -1.01
CA GLY A 57 -1.07 -3.63 -0.98
C GLY A 57 -0.08 -3.76 0.18
N TRP A 58 -0.56 -4.14 1.36
CA TRP A 58 0.29 -4.45 2.51
C TRP A 58 1.21 -5.66 2.27
N GLY A 59 0.76 -6.63 1.49
CA GLY A 59 1.58 -7.78 1.07
C GLY A 59 2.74 -7.37 0.18
N VAL A 60 2.47 -6.55 -0.84
CA VAL A 60 3.50 -6.00 -1.75
C VAL A 60 4.52 -5.18 -0.97
N LEU A 61 4.05 -4.32 -0.06
CA LEU A 61 4.91 -3.48 0.77
C LEU A 61 5.89 -4.31 1.61
N ALA A 62 5.39 -5.38 2.25
CA ALA A 62 6.23 -6.24 3.08
C ALA A 62 7.38 -6.88 2.27
N THR A 63 7.10 -7.33 1.03
CA THR A 63 8.13 -7.87 0.14
C THR A 63 9.15 -6.81 -0.26
N LEU A 64 8.70 -5.60 -0.59
CA LEU A 64 9.59 -4.49 -0.95
C LEU A 64 10.53 -4.10 0.19
N GLU A 65 10.00 -3.95 1.40
CA GLU A 65 10.81 -3.60 2.57
C GLU A 65 11.83 -4.69 2.91
N GLN A 66 11.45 -5.96 2.76
CA GLN A 66 12.35 -7.08 2.92
C GLN A 66 13.47 -7.07 1.87
N GLU A 67 13.15 -6.86 0.59
CA GLU A 67 14.14 -6.76 -0.49
C GLU A 67 15.11 -5.59 -0.31
N MET A 68 14.65 -4.49 0.28
CA MET A 68 15.46 -3.31 0.56
C MET A 68 16.26 -3.42 1.87
N GLY A 69 16.02 -4.46 2.67
CA GLY A 69 16.58 -4.57 4.02
C GLY A 69 16.13 -3.45 4.95
N LYS A 70 14.94 -2.88 4.71
CA LYS A 70 14.42 -1.74 5.48
C LYS A 70 14.05 -2.22 6.89
N VAL A 71 14.67 -1.60 7.90
CA VAL A 71 14.33 -1.83 9.30
C VAL A 71 13.41 -0.71 9.77
N LEU A 72 12.17 -1.06 10.11
CA LEU A 72 11.21 -0.10 10.65
C LEU A 72 11.48 0.15 12.16
N PRO A 73 11.42 1.40 12.62
CA PRO A 73 11.38 1.71 14.03
C PRO A 73 10.23 0.99 14.74
N ALA A 74 10.42 0.60 16.01
CA ALA A 74 9.43 -0.15 16.77
C ALA A 74 8.06 0.55 16.85
N SER A 75 8.03 1.88 16.95
CA SER A 75 6.80 2.67 16.95
C SER A 75 6.02 2.56 15.63
N VAL A 76 6.72 2.57 14.50
CA VAL A 76 6.13 2.41 13.16
C VAL A 76 5.61 0.99 12.97
N LYS A 77 6.38 -0.01 13.41
CA LYS A 77 5.97 -1.42 13.39
C LYS A 77 4.68 -1.64 14.19
N ALA A 78 4.61 -1.09 15.41
CA ALA A 78 3.43 -1.20 16.26
C ALA A 78 2.19 -0.53 15.64
N ALA A 79 2.36 0.66 15.04
CA ALA A 79 1.28 1.34 14.33
C ALA A 79 0.77 0.50 13.14
N ARG A 80 1.69 -0.08 12.35
CA ARG A 80 1.34 -0.94 11.22
C ARG A 80 0.61 -2.20 11.63
N GLU A 81 1.07 -2.86 12.70
CA GLU A 81 0.39 -4.04 13.26
C GLU A 81 -1.03 -3.71 13.77
N ALA A 82 -1.26 -2.50 14.28
CA ALA A 82 -2.60 -2.04 14.64
C ALA A 82 -3.49 -1.84 13.40
N THR A 83 -2.97 -1.21 12.35
CA THR A 83 -3.70 -1.02 11.08
C THR A 83 -4.07 -2.36 10.44
N LEU A 84 -3.13 -3.31 10.38
CA LEU A 84 -3.38 -4.65 9.82
C LEU A 84 -4.42 -5.43 10.62
N ARG A 85 -4.39 -5.34 11.95
CA ARG A 85 -5.43 -5.95 12.80
C ARG A 85 -6.80 -5.32 12.55
N ALA A 86 -6.86 -4.00 12.40
CA ALA A 86 -8.11 -3.30 12.09
C ALA A 86 -8.65 -3.70 10.71
N LEU A 87 -7.77 -3.91 9.72
CA LEU A 87 -8.15 -4.39 8.40
C LEU A 87 -8.65 -5.84 8.44
N GLN A 88 -7.93 -6.72 9.12
CA GLN A 88 -8.31 -8.13 9.30
C GLN A 88 -9.67 -8.27 9.99
N ALA A 89 -10.00 -7.40 10.95
CA ALA A 89 -11.29 -7.42 11.62
C ALA A 89 -12.48 -7.02 10.72
N GLN A 90 -12.25 -6.40 9.57
CA GLN A 90 -13.29 -5.94 8.64
C GLN A 90 -13.65 -6.98 7.56
N MET A 91 -12.97 -8.12 7.52
CA MET A 91 -13.20 -9.16 6.51
C MET A 91 -12.96 -10.58 7.06
N PRO A 92 -13.42 -11.64 6.36
CA PRO A 92 -13.04 -13.01 6.69
C PRO A 92 -11.52 -13.23 6.70
N ASP A 93 -11.02 -13.96 7.70
CA ASP A 93 -9.59 -14.23 7.88
C ASP A 93 -8.96 -14.93 6.66
N GLU A 94 -9.70 -15.82 6.01
CA GLU A 94 -9.24 -16.52 4.81
C GLU A 94 -9.00 -15.55 3.64
N LEU A 95 -9.92 -14.60 3.40
CA LEU A 95 -9.77 -13.58 2.37
C LEU A 95 -8.60 -12.64 2.68
N PHE A 96 -8.44 -12.27 3.95
CA PHE A 96 -7.31 -11.44 4.37
C PHE A 96 -5.98 -12.12 4.06
N ARG A 97 -5.82 -13.38 4.48
CA ARG A 97 -4.60 -14.15 4.26
C ARG A 97 -4.34 -14.39 2.78
N ALA A 98 -5.37 -14.71 2.01
CA ALA A 98 -5.25 -14.92 0.57
C ALA A 98 -4.79 -13.64 -0.16
N ALA A 99 -5.44 -12.51 0.11
CA ALA A 99 -5.07 -11.23 -0.49
C ALA A 99 -3.67 -10.77 -0.09
N LEU A 100 -3.32 -10.89 1.20
CA LEU A 100 -1.98 -10.57 1.71
C LEU A 100 -0.91 -11.45 1.06
N ALA A 101 -1.16 -12.76 0.92
CA ALA A 101 -0.24 -13.70 0.27
C ALA A 101 -0.10 -13.40 -1.23
N ALA A 102 -1.20 -13.10 -1.92
CA ALA A 102 -1.18 -12.70 -3.32
C ALA A 102 -0.30 -11.45 -3.53
N GLY A 103 -0.44 -10.45 -2.66
CA GLY A 103 0.40 -9.26 -2.69
C GLY A 103 1.89 -9.55 -2.46
N ARG A 104 2.21 -10.46 -1.53
CA ARG A 104 3.62 -10.84 -1.26
C ARG A 104 4.29 -11.54 -2.44
N CYS A 105 3.53 -12.33 -3.19
CA CYS A 105 4.01 -13.04 -4.37
C CYS A 105 3.98 -12.18 -5.64
N GLU A 106 3.44 -10.97 -5.58
CA GLU A 106 3.28 -10.10 -6.73
C GLU A 106 4.62 -9.50 -7.16
N PRO A 107 5.10 -9.76 -8.39
CA PRO A 107 6.27 -9.09 -8.92
C PRO A 107 6.02 -7.58 -9.00
N LEU A 108 6.99 -6.77 -8.58
CA LEU A 108 6.84 -5.31 -8.55
C LEU A 108 6.37 -4.72 -9.91
N ALA A 109 6.86 -5.25 -11.02
CA ALA A 109 6.44 -4.85 -12.36
C ALA A 109 4.93 -5.05 -12.60
N ASN A 110 4.35 -6.13 -12.07
CA ASN A 110 2.91 -6.37 -12.18
C ASN A 110 2.13 -5.57 -11.13
N ALA A 111 2.64 -5.43 -9.91
CA ALA A 111 2.03 -4.59 -8.89
C ALA A 111 1.79 -3.14 -9.39
N TYR A 112 2.77 -2.56 -10.11
CA TYR A 112 2.58 -1.28 -10.79
C TYR A 112 1.41 -1.27 -11.76
N ARG A 113 1.29 -2.31 -12.60
CA ARG A 113 0.21 -2.40 -13.59
C ARG A 113 -1.16 -2.48 -12.92
N VAL A 114 -1.28 -3.24 -11.84
CA VAL A 114 -2.58 -3.35 -11.15
C VAL A 114 -2.96 -2.01 -10.52
N VAL A 115 -2.03 -1.30 -9.88
CA VAL A 115 -2.28 0.04 -9.33
C VAL A 115 -2.68 1.05 -10.42
N LEU A 116 -1.96 1.07 -11.55
CA LEU A 116 -2.28 1.94 -12.69
C LEU A 116 -3.66 1.61 -13.30
N ALA A 117 -4.05 0.34 -13.30
CA ALA A 117 -5.34 -0.10 -13.85
C ALA A 117 -6.55 0.25 -12.94
N ASP A 118 -6.34 0.45 -11.64
CA ASP A 118 -7.39 0.87 -10.71
C ASP A 118 -7.73 2.36 -10.85
N GLU A 119 -6.74 3.22 -11.14
CA GLU A 119 -6.96 4.66 -11.40
C GLU A 119 -7.88 4.89 -12.61
N ALA A 120 -7.66 4.13 -13.69
CA ALA A 120 -8.47 4.21 -14.90
C ALA A 120 -9.94 3.78 -14.70
N ARG A 121 -10.28 3.17 -13.55
CA ARG A 121 -11.66 2.83 -13.17
C ARG A 121 -12.30 3.84 -12.23
N LEU A 122 -11.50 4.76 -11.67
CA LEU A 122 -11.92 5.81 -10.74
C LEU A 122 -12.05 7.19 -11.42
N THR A 123 -11.71 7.29 -12.71
CA THR A 123 -11.86 8.46 -13.59
C THR A 123 -12.96 8.21 -14.62
#